data_AF-A0A0K2Y6L9-F1
#
_entry.id   AF-A0A0K2Y6L9-F1
#
_cell.length_a   1.000
_cell.length_b   1.000
_cell.length_c   1.000
_cell.angle_alpha   90.00
_cell.angle_beta   90.00
_cell.angle_gamma   90.00
#
_symmetry.space_group_name_H-M   'P 1'
#
loop_
_entity.id
_entity.type
_entity.pdbx_description
1 polymer ?
#
loop_
_entity_poly.entity_id
_entity_poly.type
_entity_poly.pdbx_seq_one_letter_code
_entity_poly.pdbx_strand_id
1 'polypeptide(L)'
;MQLEELKAHLSAGLINPEALNTNPEVLIWVHKEIKELTHDKDVPAYALYDFALVRAKRYLKIPLEEEDLAIYNDALKAIKQAPLVKDCTQRGKSFLQIDQAGNITEHASTNTDKGFSPLKWCKKRSFEL
;
A
#
# COMPACT_ATOMS: atom_id res chain seq x y z
N MET A 1 -1.21 2.07 -6.82
CA MET A 1 -0.17 2.44 -7.83
C MET A 1 -0.77 2.42 -9.22
N GLN A 2 -0.66 3.55 -9.93
CA GLN A 2 -1.16 3.68 -11.31
C GLN A 2 -0.15 3.11 -12.32
N LEU A 3 -0.62 2.68 -13.49
CA LEU A 3 0.23 2.02 -14.49
C LEU A 3 1.27 2.99 -15.10
N GLU A 4 0.87 4.23 -15.35
CA GLU A 4 1.76 5.28 -15.90
C GLU A 4 2.88 5.66 -14.92
N GLU A 5 2.54 5.77 -13.63
CA GLU A 5 3.49 6.06 -12.56
C GLU A 5 4.53 4.93 -12.42
N LEU A 6 4.07 3.68 -12.53
CA LEU A 6 4.93 2.50 -12.57
C LEU A 6 5.86 2.54 -13.79
N LYS A 7 5.33 2.86 -14.98
CA LYS A 7 6.13 2.98 -16.20
C LYS A 7 7.23 4.01 -16.04
N ALA A 8 6.91 5.20 -15.53
CA ALA A 8 7.89 6.26 -15.31
C ALA A 8 9.02 5.84 -14.37
N HIS A 9 8.70 5.18 -13.25
CA HIS A 9 9.71 4.68 -12.31
C HIS A 9 10.59 3.59 -12.92
N LEU A 10 10.00 2.63 -13.63
CA LEU A 10 10.76 1.56 -14.30
C LEU A 10 11.66 2.12 -15.41
N SER A 11 11.18 3.07 -16.21
CA SER A 11 11.98 3.73 -17.24
C SER A 11 13.18 4.47 -16.65
N ALA A 12 13.07 5.04 -15.45
CA ALA A 12 14.19 5.70 -14.78
C ALA A 12 15.22 4.71 -14.21
N GLY A 13 14.79 3.53 -13.77
CA GLY A 13 15.68 2.51 -13.17
C GLY A 13 16.28 1.52 -14.17
N LEU A 14 15.81 1.49 -15.42
CA LEU A 14 16.33 0.60 -16.46
C LEU A 14 17.36 1.33 -17.33
N ILE A 15 18.47 0.64 -17.62
CA ILE A 15 19.52 1.14 -18.53
C ILE A 15 18.96 1.38 -19.94
N ASN A 16 17.98 0.57 -20.37
CA ASN A 16 17.31 0.70 -21.67
C ASN A 16 15.79 0.88 -21.48
N PRO A 17 15.29 2.11 -21.33
CA PRO A 17 13.86 2.37 -21.14
C PRO A 17 13.00 2.00 -22.35
N GLU A 18 13.56 1.94 -23.56
CA GLU A 18 12.84 1.54 -24.79
C GLU A 18 12.41 0.07 -24.76
N ALA A 19 13.04 -0.75 -23.93
CA ALA A 19 12.66 -2.14 -23.73
C ALA A 19 11.21 -2.28 -23.20
N LEU A 20 10.74 -1.29 -22.42
CA LEU A 20 9.36 -1.25 -21.94
C LEU A 20 8.35 -0.84 -23.03
N ASN A 21 8.77 -0.01 -23.99
CA ASN A 21 7.92 0.36 -25.12
C ASN A 21 7.80 -0.80 -26.12
N THR A 22 8.87 -1.57 -26.29
CA THR A 22 8.91 -2.74 -27.18
C THR A 22 8.17 -3.95 -26.58
N ASN A 23 8.09 -4.03 -25.25
CA ASN A 23 7.44 -5.13 -24.52
C ASN A 23 6.43 -4.58 -23.49
N PRO A 24 5.29 -4.00 -23.94
CA PRO A 24 4.29 -3.40 -23.05
C PRO A 24 3.67 -4.41 -22.06
N GLU A 25 3.72 -5.70 -22.38
CA GLU A 25 3.25 -6.78 -21.52
C GLU A 25 4.04 -6.89 -20.20
N VAL A 26 5.30 -6.43 -20.17
CA VAL A 26 6.13 -6.40 -18.95
C VAL A 26 5.42 -5.57 -17.88
N LEU A 27 4.93 -4.39 -18.26
CA LEU A 27 4.30 -3.45 -17.34
C LEU A 27 3.02 -4.04 -16.74
N ILE A 28 2.21 -4.69 -17.58
CA ILE A 28 0.96 -5.35 -17.15
C ILE A 28 1.28 -6.53 -16.22
N TRP A 29 2.29 -7.33 -16.58
CA TRP A 29 2.70 -8.49 -15.80
C TRP A 29 3.23 -8.08 -14.42
N VAL A 30 4.14 -7.10 -14.35
CA VAL A 30 4.66 -6.58 -13.08
C VAL A 30 3.55 -5.96 -12.23
N HIS A 31 2.65 -5.18 -12.84
CA HIS A 31 1.52 -4.58 -12.13
C HIS A 31 0.60 -5.63 -11.51
N LYS A 32 0.35 -6.72 -12.24
CA LYS A 32 -0.44 -7.85 -11.75
C LYS A 32 0.25 -8.53 -10.57
N GLU A 33 1.55 -8.82 -10.67
CA GLU A 33 2.28 -9.45 -9.57
C GLU A 33 2.28 -8.59 -8.30
N ILE A 34 2.42 -7.27 -8.44
CA ILE A 34 2.34 -6.35 -7.31
C ILE A 34 0.95 -6.42 -6.67
N LYS A 35 -0.11 -6.33 -7.46
CA LYS A 35 -1.49 -6.41 -6.95
C LYS A 35 -1.77 -7.72 -6.22
N GLU A 36 -1.28 -8.83 -6.74
CA GLU A 36 -1.44 -10.15 -6.11
C GLU A 36 -0.65 -10.24 -4.79
N LEU A 37 0.57 -9.73 -4.76
CA LEU A 37 1.43 -9.79 -3.58
C LEU A 37 0.98 -8.88 -2.44
N THR A 38 0.40 -7.73 -2.78
CA THR A 38 0.04 -6.67 -1.82
C THR A 38 -1.46 -6.54 -1.59
N HIS A 39 -2.24 -7.57 -1.97
CA HIS A 39 -3.67 -7.60 -1.70
C HIS A 39 -3.92 -7.34 -0.21
N ASP A 40 -4.80 -6.38 0.08
CA ASP A 40 -5.19 -5.94 1.42
C ASP A 40 -4.05 -5.47 2.32
N LYS A 41 -2.91 -5.02 1.76
CA LYS A 41 -1.77 -4.49 2.51
C LYS A 41 -1.51 -3.03 2.17
N ASP A 42 -1.22 -2.24 3.21
CA ASP A 42 -0.74 -0.87 3.06
C ASP A 42 0.79 -0.89 2.94
N VAL A 43 1.28 -1.13 1.73
CA VAL A 43 2.70 -1.28 1.43
C VAL A 43 3.32 0.07 1.06
N PRO A 44 4.49 0.42 1.62
CA PRO A 44 5.22 1.62 1.21
C PRO A 44 5.55 1.63 -0.29
N ALA A 45 5.38 2.79 -0.93
CA ALA A 45 5.59 2.93 -2.37
C ALA A 45 6.99 2.51 -2.84
N TYR A 46 8.05 2.84 -2.08
CA TYR A 46 9.42 2.45 -2.43
C TYR A 46 9.55 0.93 -2.59
N ALA A 47 8.96 0.14 -1.69
CA ALA A 47 9.02 -1.31 -1.73
C ALA A 47 8.28 -1.88 -2.95
N LEU A 48 7.22 -1.20 -3.41
CA LEU A 48 6.52 -1.57 -4.65
C LEU A 48 7.41 -1.35 -5.87
N TYR A 49 8.10 -0.21 -5.95
CA TYR A 49 8.98 0.11 -7.09
C TYR A 49 10.23 -0.75 -7.13
N ASP A 50 10.87 -0.96 -5.98
CA ASP A 50 12.04 -1.82 -5.85
C ASP A 50 11.73 -3.26 -6.25
N PHE A 51 10.59 -3.79 -5.77
CA PHE A 51 10.07 -5.06 -6.22
C PHE A 51 9.79 -5.05 -7.74
N ALA A 52 9.10 -4.02 -8.24
CA ALA A 52 8.74 -3.91 -9.64
C ALA A 52 9.95 -3.94 -10.57
N LEU A 53 11.00 -3.18 -10.22
CA LEU A 53 12.19 -3.02 -11.04
C LEU A 53 12.92 -4.34 -11.23
N VAL A 54 13.10 -5.09 -10.14
CA VAL A 54 13.76 -6.40 -10.19
C VAL A 54 12.92 -7.42 -10.95
N ARG A 55 11.60 -7.39 -10.80
CA ARG A 55 10.69 -8.24 -11.59
C ARG A 55 10.74 -7.90 -13.08
N ALA A 56 10.74 -6.61 -13.43
CA ALA A 56 10.86 -6.16 -14.81
C ALA A 56 12.19 -6.58 -15.43
N LYS A 57 13.32 -6.37 -14.73
CA LYS A 57 14.65 -6.82 -15.16
C LYS A 57 14.67 -8.33 -15.41
N ARG A 58 14.09 -9.13 -14.52
CA ARG A 58 13.99 -10.59 -14.68
C ARG A 58 13.18 -10.99 -15.91
N TYR A 59 12.05 -10.34 -16.16
CA TYR A 59 11.22 -10.63 -17.35
C TYR A 59 11.99 -10.31 -18.64
N LEU A 60 12.66 -9.15 -18.67
CA LEU A 60 13.47 -8.69 -19.80
C LEU A 60 14.80 -9.43 -19.95
N LYS A 61 15.08 -10.42 -19.10
CA LYS A 61 16.34 -11.18 -19.06
C LYS A 61 17.58 -10.31 -18.89
N ILE A 62 17.42 -9.18 -18.20
CA ILE A 62 18.53 -8.31 -17.82
C ILE A 62 19.24 -8.96 -16.63
N PRO A 63 20.59 -9.06 -16.64
CA PRO A 63 21.34 -9.57 -15.50
C PRO A 63 21.03 -8.77 -14.22
N LEU A 64 20.81 -9.47 -13.11
CA LEU A 64 20.65 -8.85 -11.80
C LEU A 64 22.00 -8.83 -11.10
N GLU A 65 22.37 -7.66 -10.57
CA GLU A 65 23.57 -7.50 -9.77
C GLU A 65 23.29 -7.83 -8.29
N GLU A 66 24.35 -7.92 -7.48
CA GLU A 66 24.21 -8.20 -6.04
C GLU A 66 23.40 -7.11 -5.34
N GLU A 67 23.56 -5.85 -5.76
CA GLU A 67 22.77 -4.71 -5.26
C GLU A 67 21.27 -4.85 -5.58
N ASP A 68 20.92 -5.31 -6.78
CA ASP A 68 19.52 -5.58 -7.16
C ASP A 68 18.89 -6.64 -6.25
N LEU A 69 19.65 -7.68 -5.89
CA LEU A 69 19.20 -8.72 -4.98
C LEU A 69 19.01 -8.19 -3.55
N ALA A 70 19.89 -7.31 -3.09
CA ALA A 70 19.77 -6.66 -1.79
C ALA A 70 18.48 -5.80 -1.72
N ILE A 71 18.29 -4.93 -2.71
CA ILE A 71 17.10 -4.08 -2.87
C ILE A 71 15.83 -4.93 -2.90
N TYR A 72 15.83 -6.01 -3.70
CA TYR A 72 14.69 -6.93 -3.78
C TYR A 72 14.34 -7.57 -2.44
N ASN A 73 15.35 -8.02 -1.70
CA ASN A 73 15.15 -8.66 -0.41
C ASN A 73 14.59 -7.69 0.62
N ASP A 74 15.03 -6.45 0.61
CA ASP A 74 14.53 -5.41 1.52
C ASP A 74 13.11 -4.98 1.17
N ALA A 75 12.79 -4.84 -0.12
CA ALA A 75 11.43 -4.65 -0.59
C ALA A 75 10.49 -5.78 -0.14
N LEU A 76 10.92 -7.04 -0.27
CA LEU A 76 10.15 -8.20 0.20
C LEU A 76 9.94 -8.20 1.72
N LYS A 77 10.95 -7.78 2.50
CA LYS A 77 10.78 -7.63 3.96
C LYS A 77 9.75 -6.56 4.28
N ALA A 78 9.81 -5.40 3.61
CA ALA A 78 8.85 -4.31 3.78
C ALA A 78 7.43 -4.75 3.42
N ILE A 79 7.23 -5.44 2.30
CA ILE A 79 5.93 -5.98 1.86
C ILE A 79 5.38 -7.02 2.85
N LYS A 80 6.25 -7.85 3.43
CA LYS A 80 5.84 -8.86 4.44
C LYS A 80 5.43 -8.21 5.76
N GLN A 81 6.11 -7.13 6.16
CA GLN A 81 5.86 -6.42 7.41
C GLN A 81 4.76 -5.36 7.29
N ALA A 82 4.33 -5.03 6.07
CA ALA A 82 3.28 -4.07 5.81
C ALA A 82 1.98 -4.46 6.54
N PRO A 83 1.34 -3.50 7.24
CA PRO A 83 0.08 -3.78 7.92
C PRO A 83 -1.00 -4.09 6.90
N LEU A 84 -1.96 -4.93 7.32
CA LEU A 84 -3.19 -5.07 6.55
C LEU A 84 -3.92 -3.74 6.52
N VAL A 85 -4.51 -3.40 5.38
CA VAL A 85 -5.48 -2.30 5.27
C VAL A 85 -6.63 -2.68 6.19
N LYS A 86 -6.63 -2.13 7.41
CA LYS A 86 -7.77 -2.26 8.31
C LYS A 86 -8.93 -1.60 7.57
N ASP A 87 -9.97 -2.36 7.27
CA ASP A 87 -11.26 -1.79 6.91
C ASP A 87 -11.57 -0.69 7.94
N CYS A 88 -11.45 0.56 7.53
CA CYS A 88 -11.97 1.67 8.28
C CYS A 88 -13.49 1.63 8.17
N THR A 89 -14.10 0.60 8.76
CA THR A 89 -15.52 0.58 9.11
C THR A 89 -15.71 1.45 10.35
N GLN A 90 -15.35 2.72 10.22
CA GLN A 90 -15.99 3.82 10.93
C GLN A 90 -16.22 4.96 9.92
N ARG A 91 -16.73 4.63 8.72
CA ARG A 91 -17.69 5.54 8.08
C ARG A 91 -18.87 5.61 9.04
N GLY A 92 -19.06 6.76 9.66
CA GLY A 92 -20.17 7.01 10.58
C GLY A 92 -21.46 6.44 9.98
N LYS A 93 -22.08 5.51 10.70
CA LYS A 93 -23.46 5.12 10.41
C LYS A 93 -24.32 6.32 10.76
N SER A 94 -24.50 7.27 9.84
CA SER A 94 -25.71 8.06 9.82
C SER A 94 -26.82 7.09 9.41
N PHE A 95 -27.44 6.45 10.39
CA PHE A 95 -28.67 5.73 10.18
C PHE A 95 -29.74 6.78 9.87
N LEU A 96 -29.97 7.05 8.58
CA LEU A 96 -31.15 7.80 8.17
C LEU A 96 -32.35 6.88 8.40
N GLN A 97 -32.98 7.05 9.54
CA GLN A 97 -34.26 6.42 9.84
C GLN A 97 -35.33 7.21 9.11
N ILE A 98 -35.88 6.62 8.06
CA ILE A 98 -37.05 7.14 7.36
C ILE A 98 -38.27 6.55 8.07
N ASP A 99 -39.17 7.40 8.57
CA ASP A 99 -40.45 6.93 9.10
C ASP A 99 -41.37 6.44 7.95
N GLN A 100 -42.45 5.73 8.29
CA GLN A 100 -43.41 5.23 7.28
C GLN A 100 -44.16 6.35 6.53
N ALA A 101 -43.90 7.62 6.85
CA ALA A 101 -44.48 8.81 6.22
C ALA A 101 -43.48 9.59 5.34
N GLY A 102 -42.20 9.19 5.30
CA GLY A 102 -41.20 9.77 4.39
C GLY A 102 -40.50 11.05 4.88
N ASN A 103 -40.57 11.39 6.17
CA ASN A 103 -39.91 12.59 6.70
C ASN A 103 -38.50 12.28 7.23
N ILE A 104 -37.53 13.13 6.88
CA ILE A 104 -36.14 13.07 7.37
C ILE A 104 -36.00 14.05 8.54
N THR A 105 -35.70 13.56 9.74
CA THR A 105 -35.43 14.42 10.91
C THR A 105 -33.96 14.30 11.31
N GLU A 106 -33.19 15.38 11.12
CA GLU A 106 -31.82 15.47 11.63
C GLU A 106 -31.85 15.74 13.15
N HIS A 107 -31.52 14.73 13.95
CA HIS A 107 -31.22 14.93 15.36
C HIS A 107 -29.72 15.13 15.54
N ALA A 108 -29.31 16.37 15.83
CA ALA A 108 -27.96 16.66 16.30
C ALA A 108 -27.75 15.99 17.67
N SER A 109 -26.97 14.90 17.70
CA SER A 109 -26.47 14.33 18.95
C SER A 109 -25.44 15.26 19.56
N THR A 110 -25.87 16.09 20.50
CA THR A 110 -24.95 16.69 21.47
C THR A 110 -24.53 15.60 22.45
N ASN A 111 -23.26 15.22 22.38
CA ASN A 111 -22.64 14.31 23.31
C ASN A 111 -22.63 14.95 24.71
N THR A 112 -23.54 14.52 25.58
CA THR A 112 -23.41 14.72 27.01
C THR A 112 -23.31 13.36 27.70
N ASP A 113 -22.07 13.09 28.11
CA ASP A 113 -21.73 12.65 29.46
C ASP A 113 -21.95 11.17 29.82
N LYS A 114 -20.87 10.37 29.85
CA LYS A 114 -20.15 9.98 31.09
C LYS A 114 -19.28 8.75 30.89
N GLY A 115 -17.98 8.93 31.12
CA GLY A 115 -17.14 7.92 31.76
C GLY A 115 -16.38 6.95 30.86
N PHE A 116 -15.23 7.37 30.33
CA PHE A 116 -13.99 6.57 30.46
C PHE A 116 -12.76 7.40 30.05
N SER A 117 -11.85 7.62 30.98
CA SER A 117 -10.43 7.85 30.69
C SER A 117 -9.66 7.08 31.76
N PRO A 118 -8.65 6.30 31.35
CA PRO A 118 -7.32 6.84 31.56
C PRO A 118 -6.34 6.56 30.42
N LEU A 119 -5.66 7.63 30.01
CA LEU A 119 -4.25 7.63 29.63
C LEU A 119 -3.44 6.69 30.54
N LYS A 120 -2.71 5.72 29.99
CA LYS A 120 -1.33 5.33 30.39
C LYS A 120 -0.85 3.99 29.77
N TRP A 121 0.44 3.98 29.37
CA TRP A 121 1.40 2.86 29.20
C TRP A 121 1.51 2.21 27.81
N CYS A 122 2.68 2.03 27.17
CA CYS A 122 4.12 2.16 27.51
C CYS A 122 4.84 2.73 26.25
N LYS A 123 5.59 3.84 26.24
CA LYS A 123 6.89 4.20 26.86
C LYS A 123 8.06 3.25 26.56
N LYS A 124 8.86 3.68 25.58
CA LYS A 124 10.34 3.61 25.41
C LYS A 124 11.05 2.29 25.73
N ARG A 125 11.50 1.64 24.66
CA ARG A 125 12.71 0.79 24.64
C ARG A 125 13.93 1.72 24.65
N SER A 126 14.66 1.75 25.75
CA SER A 126 16.04 2.23 25.80
C SER A 126 16.87 1.14 26.47
N PHE A 127 17.90 0.75 25.71
CA PHE A 127 19.04 -0.09 26.08
C PHE A 127 19.81 0.54 27.25
N GLU A 128 20.29 -0.27 28.19
CA GLU A 128 21.72 -0.54 28.48
C GLU A 128 21.88 -1.34 29.80
N LEU A 129 23.03 -2.01 29.93
CA LEU A 129 23.48 -2.99 30.93
C LEU A 129 23.43 -2.52 32.39
#